data_AF-U9SVE9-F1
#
_entry.id   AF-U9SVE9-F1
#
_cell.length_a   1.000
_cell.length_b   1.000
_cell.length_c   1.000
_cell.angle_alpha   90.00
_cell.angle_beta   90.00
_cell.angle_gamma   90.00
#
_symmetry.space_group_name_H-M   'P 1'
#
loop_
_entity.id
_entity.type
_entity.pdbx_description
1 polymer ?
#
loop_
_entity_poly.entity_id
_entity_poly.type
_entity_poly.pdbx_seq_one_letter_code
_entity_poly.pdbx_strand_id
1 'polypeptide(L)'
;MQFIGINETVTVSPEKGGLVSVNHIPWSNSTEWGYQVGTLSDHPSREKLRDMGVDGFEVINGDTFDWQTYLFVQQNNMLMHIRRNYDRTKGDENKFFIDATGTRPRVYPKKNPAYYNLLPMTLLADYWTSFYSESKGMYSFQSTFCHQRKFVMHWKVIFGLVSGV
;
A
#
# COMPACT_ATOMS: atom_id res chain seq x y z
N MET A 1 22.30 -5.67 -4.29
CA MET A 1 20.91 -5.18 -4.44
C MET A 1 20.99 -3.66 -4.53
N GLN A 2 20.61 -3.09 -5.67
CA GLN A 2 20.63 -1.65 -5.90
C GLN A 2 19.35 -1.06 -5.30
N PHE A 3 19.50 -0.07 -4.44
CA PHE A 3 18.39 0.66 -3.85
C PHE A 3 17.73 1.50 -4.94
N ILE A 4 16.43 1.31 -5.15
CA ILE A 4 15.62 2.25 -5.94
C ILE A 4 14.82 3.06 -4.94
N GLY A 5 15.30 4.28 -4.62
CA GLY A 5 14.55 5.19 -3.76
C GLY A 5 13.21 5.57 -4.40
N ILE A 6 12.22 6.03 -3.62
CA ILE A 6 10.94 6.47 -4.21
C ILE A 6 11.17 7.59 -5.25
N ASN A 7 12.18 8.42 -5.05
CA ASN A 7 12.59 9.43 -6.03
C ASN A 7 13.00 8.81 -7.38
N GLU A 8 13.71 7.69 -7.37
CA GLU A 8 14.07 6.96 -8.59
C GLU A 8 12.85 6.29 -9.24
N THR A 9 11.88 5.82 -8.44
CA THR A 9 10.62 5.30 -8.98
C THR A 9 9.81 6.40 -9.66
N VAL A 10 9.79 7.60 -9.08
CA VAL A 10 9.05 8.75 -9.63
C VAL A 10 9.72 9.28 -10.90
N THR A 11 11.06 9.22 -11.01
CA THR A 11 11.76 9.63 -12.24
C THR A 11 11.72 8.57 -13.34
N VAL A 12 11.83 7.28 -13.00
CA VAL A 12 11.91 6.19 -13.98
C VAL A 12 10.54 5.79 -14.53
N SER A 13 9.46 5.98 -13.76
CA SER A 13 8.12 5.60 -14.22
C SER A 13 7.67 6.39 -15.46
N PRO A 14 7.76 7.74 -15.51
CA PRO A 14 7.40 8.51 -16.69
C PRO A 14 8.24 8.16 -17.93
N GLU A 15 9.54 7.90 -17.77
CA GLU A 15 10.42 7.47 -18.87
C GLU A 15 9.98 6.15 -19.52
N LYS A 16 9.25 5.32 -18.78
CA LYS A 16 8.71 4.04 -19.25
C LYS A 16 7.23 4.10 -19.60
N GLY A 17 6.64 5.30 -19.65
CA GLY A 17 5.21 5.51 -19.91
C GLY A 17 4.30 5.07 -18.76
N GLY A 18 4.84 4.92 -17.54
CA GLY A 18 4.09 4.57 -16.34
C GLY A 18 3.65 5.81 -15.57
N LEU A 19 2.48 5.72 -14.93
CA LEU A 19 1.94 6.76 -14.05
C LEU A 19 2.34 6.53 -12.60
N VAL A 20 2.63 7.61 -11.89
CA VAL A 20 2.97 7.63 -10.47
C VAL A 20 1.81 8.23 -9.70
N SER A 21 1.14 7.41 -8.88
CA SER A 21 0.12 7.89 -7.96
C SER A 21 0.52 7.68 -6.50
N VAL A 22 0.15 8.64 -5.66
CA VAL A 22 0.37 8.57 -4.21
C VAL A 22 -0.85 7.92 -3.56
N ASN A 23 -0.57 6.91 -2.73
CA ASN A 23 -1.55 6.25 -1.87
C ASN A 23 -2.11 7.24 -0.82
N HIS A 24 -3.21 6.89 -0.18
CA HIS A 24 -3.99 7.80 0.67
C HIS A 24 -3.17 8.44 1.81
N ILE A 25 -2.93 9.76 1.74
CA ILE A 25 -2.05 10.49 2.66
C ILE A 25 -2.46 10.35 4.15
N PRO A 26 -3.76 10.35 4.53
CA PRO A 26 -4.15 10.14 5.91
C PRO A 26 -3.65 8.83 6.50
N TRP A 27 -3.47 7.78 5.69
CA TRP A 27 -2.87 6.53 6.13
C TRP A 27 -1.35 6.63 6.28
N SER A 28 -0.67 7.39 5.41
CA SER A 28 0.77 7.63 5.56
C SER A 28 1.09 8.44 6.81
N ASN A 29 0.21 9.37 7.19
CA ASN A 29 0.37 10.25 8.35
C ASN A 29 -0.22 9.65 9.65
N SER A 30 -0.82 8.46 9.60
CA SER A 30 -1.35 7.79 10.80
C SER A 30 -0.25 7.04 11.54
N THR A 31 -0.60 6.46 12.70
CA THR A 31 0.27 5.52 13.41
C THR A 31 0.08 4.10 12.89
N GLU A 32 1.17 3.35 12.74
CA GLU A 32 1.16 1.94 12.42
C GLU A 32 0.37 1.16 13.49
N TRP A 33 -0.57 0.36 13.03
CA TRP A 33 -1.43 -0.45 13.89
C TRP A 33 -0.61 -1.41 14.75
N GLY A 34 -0.80 -1.36 16.07
CA GLY A 34 -0.12 -2.23 17.03
C GLY A 34 1.29 -1.79 17.46
N TYR A 35 1.88 -0.77 16.81
CA TYR A 35 3.23 -0.30 17.14
C TYR A 35 3.30 1.16 17.62
N GLN A 36 2.22 1.95 17.46
CA GLN A 36 2.13 3.37 17.90
C GLN A 36 3.24 4.28 17.36
N VAL A 37 3.90 3.88 16.28
CA VAL A 37 4.90 4.68 15.55
C VAL A 37 4.25 5.27 14.31
N GLY A 38 4.68 6.45 13.86
CA GLY A 38 4.17 7.01 12.60
C GLY A 38 4.45 6.07 11.42
N THR A 39 3.44 5.82 10.58
CA THR A 39 3.56 4.94 9.41
C THR A 39 4.67 5.41 8.47
N LEU A 40 4.72 6.73 8.21
CA LEU A 40 5.81 7.41 7.50
C LEU A 40 6.10 8.72 8.24
N SER A 41 7.05 8.70 9.18
CA SER A 41 7.36 9.84 10.07
C SER A 41 7.78 11.12 9.35
N ASP A 42 8.32 11.01 8.13
CA ASP A 42 8.74 12.13 7.27
C ASP A 42 8.05 12.10 5.91
N HIS A 43 6.74 11.85 5.88
CA HIS A 43 5.99 11.86 4.62
C HIS A 43 6.08 13.24 3.94
N PRO A 44 6.47 13.32 2.65
CA PRO A 44 6.52 14.60 1.94
C PRO A 44 5.16 15.31 1.92
N SER A 45 5.20 16.65 1.86
CA SER A 45 3.98 17.44 1.64
C SER A 45 3.42 17.22 0.22
N ARG A 46 2.18 17.63 -0.02
CA ARG A 46 1.51 17.49 -1.32
C ARG A 46 2.23 18.29 -2.41
N GLU A 47 2.73 19.48 -2.06
CA GLU A 47 3.52 20.34 -2.92
C GLU A 47 4.82 19.64 -3.31
N LYS A 48 5.53 19.07 -2.33
CA LYS A 48 6.77 18.34 -2.59
C LYS A 48 6.55 17.12 -3.48
N LEU A 49 5.44 16.39 -3.29
CA LEU A 49 5.08 15.24 -4.13
C LEU A 49 4.77 15.64 -5.58
N ARG A 50 4.06 16.75 -5.78
CA ARG A 50 3.86 17.34 -7.11
C ARG A 50 5.19 17.70 -7.75
N ASP A 51 6.06 18.40 -7.02
CA ASP A 51 7.36 18.85 -7.53
C ASP A 51 8.30 17.66 -7.84
N MET A 52 8.09 16.52 -7.17
CA MET A 52 8.78 15.27 -7.48
C MET A 52 8.32 14.62 -8.78
N GLY A 53 7.16 14.99 -9.33
CA GLY A 53 6.60 14.41 -10.57
C GLY A 53 5.50 13.37 -10.36
N VAL A 54 4.80 13.40 -9.23
CA VAL A 54 3.59 12.57 -9.02
C VAL A 54 2.47 13.05 -9.93
N ASP A 55 1.81 12.10 -10.61
CA ASP A 55 0.70 12.39 -11.55
C ASP A 55 -0.65 12.53 -10.84
N GLY A 56 -0.83 11.87 -9.69
CA GLY A 56 -2.11 11.92 -8.97
C GLY A 56 -2.11 11.36 -7.55
N PHE A 57 -3.24 11.54 -6.86
CA PHE A 57 -3.40 11.16 -5.45
C PHE A 57 -4.68 10.35 -5.20
N GLU A 58 -4.59 9.43 -4.23
CA GLU A 58 -5.74 8.68 -3.73
C GLU A 58 -6.54 9.55 -2.75
N VAL A 59 -7.72 10.00 -3.17
CA VAL A 59 -8.56 10.91 -2.36
C VAL A 59 -9.51 10.14 -1.47
N ILE A 60 -9.88 8.91 -1.85
CA ILE A 60 -10.84 8.08 -1.12
C ILE A 60 -10.25 6.70 -0.89
N ASN A 61 -10.17 6.31 0.38
CA ASN A 61 -9.80 4.95 0.80
C ASN A 61 -10.81 4.43 1.82
N GLY A 62 -11.46 3.30 1.51
CA GLY A 62 -12.49 2.75 2.38
C GLY A 62 -13.64 3.74 2.60
N ASP A 63 -13.86 4.13 3.86
CA ASP A 63 -14.86 5.11 4.28
C ASP A 63 -14.24 6.49 4.63
N THR A 64 -12.98 6.71 4.28
CA THR A 64 -12.25 7.95 4.56
C THR A 64 -12.09 8.79 3.29
N PHE A 65 -12.55 10.05 3.37
CA PHE A 65 -12.42 11.05 2.31
C PHE A 65 -11.38 12.11 2.72
N ASP A 66 -10.31 12.27 1.93
CA ASP A 66 -9.28 13.28 2.16
C ASP A 66 -9.62 14.60 1.45
N TRP A 67 -10.39 15.44 2.15
CA TRP A 67 -10.79 16.76 1.66
C TRP A 67 -9.63 17.69 1.33
N GLN A 68 -8.51 17.60 2.06
CA GLN A 68 -7.34 18.45 1.80
C GLN A 68 -6.66 18.08 0.49
N THR A 69 -6.47 16.78 0.25
CA THR A 69 -5.93 16.28 -1.03
C THR A 69 -6.88 16.57 -2.18
N TYR A 70 -8.19 16.43 -1.98
CA TYR A 70 -9.19 16.79 -2.99
C TYR A 70 -9.03 18.23 -3.47
N LEU A 71 -8.98 19.19 -2.54
CA LEU A 71 -8.80 20.60 -2.88
C LEU A 71 -7.46 20.87 -3.56
N PHE A 72 -6.37 20.29 -3.05
CA PHE A 72 -5.04 20.44 -3.62
C PHE A 72 -5.00 19.96 -5.07
N VAL A 73 -5.54 18.78 -5.34
CA VAL A 73 -5.56 18.20 -6.68
C VAL A 73 -6.44 19.01 -7.64
N GLN A 74 -7.62 19.49 -7.19
CA GLN A 74 -8.46 20.38 -7.99
C GLN A 74 -7.75 21.70 -8.35
N GLN A 75 -7.03 22.30 -7.40
CA GLN A 75 -6.31 23.56 -7.61
C GLN A 75 -5.10 23.42 -8.54
N ASN A 76 -4.46 22.24 -8.55
CA ASN A 76 -3.26 21.97 -9.34
C ASN A 76 -3.53 21.16 -10.62
N ASN A 77 -4.81 20.91 -10.96
CA ASN A 77 -5.23 20.14 -12.13
C ASN A 77 -4.54 18.76 -12.26
N MET A 78 -4.40 18.05 -11.13
CA MET A 78 -3.76 16.72 -11.09
C MET A 78 -4.80 15.59 -11.15
N LEU A 79 -4.36 14.34 -11.31
CA LEU A 79 -5.25 13.19 -11.32
C LEU A 79 -5.72 12.82 -9.90
N MET A 80 -6.99 12.43 -9.77
CA MET A 80 -7.53 11.85 -8.53
C MET A 80 -7.90 10.38 -8.77
N HIS A 81 -7.67 9.51 -7.79
CA HIS A 81 -8.17 8.14 -7.86
C HIS A 81 -8.77 7.68 -6.53
N ILE A 82 -9.55 6.60 -6.58
CA ILE A 82 -10.35 6.08 -5.47
C ILE A 82 -10.08 4.57 -5.29
N ARG A 83 -9.89 4.12 -4.04
CA ARG A 83 -9.58 2.71 -3.72
C ARG A 83 -10.81 1.93 -3.27
N ARG A 84 -11.90 2.03 -4.04
CA ARG A 84 -13.07 1.15 -3.91
C ARG A 84 -13.69 0.89 -5.27
N ASN A 85 -14.37 -0.26 -5.38
CA ASN A 85 -15.48 -0.47 -6.31
C ASN A 85 -16.57 0.55 -5.97
N TYR A 86 -16.39 1.80 -6.39
CA TYR A 86 -17.41 2.83 -6.23
C TYR A 86 -18.53 2.47 -7.20
N ASP A 87 -19.68 2.09 -6.65
CA ASP A 87 -20.84 1.83 -7.48
C ASP A 87 -21.34 3.15 -8.04
N ARG A 88 -21.64 3.15 -9.33
CA ARG A 88 -21.80 4.35 -10.17
C ARG A 88 -23.13 5.04 -9.83
N THR A 89 -23.16 5.90 -8.82
CA THR A 89 -24.27 6.86 -8.64
C THR A 89 -23.83 8.24 -9.12
N LYS A 90 -24.07 8.50 -10.40
CA LYS A 90 -24.17 9.80 -11.08
C LYS A 90 -23.31 10.94 -10.48
N GLY A 91 -22.08 11.11 -11.00
CA GLY A 91 -21.24 12.27 -10.74
C GLY A 91 -20.14 12.39 -11.79
N ASP A 92 -19.84 13.64 -12.17
CA ASP A 92 -19.00 14.09 -13.30
C ASP A 92 -17.91 13.12 -13.79
N GLU A 93 -17.98 12.81 -15.08
CA GLU A 93 -17.26 11.74 -15.78
C GLU A 93 -15.75 11.99 -15.96
N ASN A 94 -15.21 13.13 -15.51
CA ASN A 94 -13.93 13.64 -16.00
C ASN A 94 -12.83 13.86 -14.94
N LYS A 95 -13.07 13.46 -13.69
CA LYS A 95 -12.17 13.86 -12.58
C LYS A 95 -11.45 12.72 -11.87
N PHE A 96 -11.90 11.48 -12.08
CA PHE A 96 -11.28 10.31 -11.47
C PHE A 96 -10.58 9.46 -12.52
N PHE A 97 -9.38 9.00 -12.20
CA PHE A 97 -8.67 8.00 -12.99
C PHE A 97 -9.44 6.68 -12.88
N ILE A 98 -10.19 6.38 -13.93
CA ILE A 98 -10.89 5.11 -14.12
C ILE A 98 -10.11 4.36 -15.20
N ASP A 99 -9.91 3.06 -15.01
CA ASP A 99 -9.35 2.20 -16.06
C ASP A 99 -10.11 2.47 -17.37
N ALA A 100 -9.39 2.70 -18.48
CA ALA A 100 -9.98 2.97 -19.78
C ALA A 100 -10.95 1.86 -20.24
N THR A 101 -10.80 0.65 -19.69
CA THR A 101 -11.66 -0.50 -19.95
C THR A 101 -12.83 -0.66 -18.96
N GLY A 102 -12.96 0.28 -18.02
CA GLY A 102 -13.89 0.23 -16.88
C GLY A 102 -13.35 -0.60 -15.72
N THR A 103 -13.84 -0.33 -14.51
CA THR A 103 -13.48 -1.13 -13.33
C THR A 103 -13.98 -2.55 -13.52
N ARG A 104 -13.06 -3.52 -13.62
CA ARG A 104 -13.42 -4.94 -13.75
C ARG A 104 -14.23 -5.36 -12.52
N PRO A 105 -15.34 -6.11 -12.70
CA PRO A 105 -16.08 -6.65 -11.56
C PRO A 105 -15.14 -7.51 -10.71
N ARG A 106 -15.34 -7.49 -9.39
CA ARG A 106 -14.57 -8.33 -8.46
C ARG A 106 -14.86 -9.80 -8.75
N VAL A 107 -14.00 -10.46 -9.50
CA VAL A 107 -14.08 -11.89 -9.78
C VAL A 107 -13.26 -12.65 -8.74
N TYR A 108 -13.93 -13.50 -7.95
CA TYR A 108 -13.23 -14.46 -7.12
C TYR A 108 -12.70 -15.62 -7.99
N PRO A 109 -11.48 -16.11 -7.75
CA PRO A 109 -10.95 -17.25 -8.48
C PRO A 109 -11.86 -18.47 -8.26
N LYS A 110 -12.04 -19.28 -9.31
CA LYS A 110 -12.76 -20.56 -9.20
C LYS A 110 -12.02 -21.45 -8.20
N LYS A 111 -12.77 -22.22 -7.39
CA LYS A 111 -12.20 -23.18 -6.44
C LYS A 111 -11.28 -24.16 -7.19
N ASN A 112 -10.03 -24.27 -6.76
CA ASN A 112 -9.05 -25.19 -7.34
C ASN A 112 -8.80 -26.37 -6.37
N PRO A 113 -9.30 -27.59 -6.64
CA PRO A 113 -9.13 -28.73 -5.75
C PRO A 113 -7.65 -29.12 -5.52
N ALA A 114 -6.76 -28.88 -6.49
CA ALA A 114 -5.32 -29.11 -6.31
C ALA A 114 -4.71 -28.19 -5.26
N TYR A 115 -5.18 -26.93 -5.17
CA TYR A 115 -4.79 -26.01 -4.11
C TYR A 115 -5.30 -26.49 -2.74
N TYR A 116 -6.54 -26.98 -2.68
CA TYR A 116 -7.13 -27.50 -1.44
C TYR A 116 -6.41 -28.77 -0.93
N ASN A 117 -5.90 -29.62 -1.84
CA ASN A 117 -5.11 -30.80 -1.46
C ASN A 117 -3.74 -30.43 -0.86
N LEU A 118 -3.19 -29.27 -1.20
CA LEU A 118 -1.95 -28.74 -0.63
C LEU A 118 -2.17 -28.01 0.70
N LEU A 119 -3.43 -27.78 1.11
CA LEU A 119 -3.73 -27.06 2.35
C LEU A 119 -3.02 -27.61 3.59
N PRO A 120 -2.89 -28.92 3.80
CA PRO A 120 -2.15 -29.42 4.97
C PRO A 120 -0.69 -28.95 4.98
N MET A 121 -0.05 -28.89 3.81
CA MET A 121 1.34 -28.42 3.68
C MET A 121 1.43 -26.91 3.79
N THR A 122 0.48 -26.15 3.24
CA THR A 122 0.47 -24.69 3.41
C THR A 122 0.19 -24.32 4.85
N LEU A 123 -0.73 -25.01 5.53
CA LEU A 123 -1.01 -24.82 6.95
C LEU A 123 0.22 -25.12 7.82
N LEU A 124 0.98 -26.17 7.50
CA LEU A 124 2.21 -26.48 8.20
C LEU A 124 3.29 -25.40 7.98
N ALA A 125 3.40 -24.90 6.75
CA ALA A 125 4.29 -23.79 6.43
C ALA A 125 3.88 -22.50 7.16
N ASP A 126 2.59 -22.15 7.12
CA ASP A 126 2.00 -21.00 7.80
C ASP A 126 2.25 -21.09 9.30
N TYR A 127 2.03 -22.27 9.88
CA TYR A 127 2.33 -22.57 11.27
C TYR A 127 3.81 -22.32 11.60
N TRP A 128 4.75 -22.81 10.79
CA TRP A 128 6.18 -22.59 11.02
C TRP A 128 6.61 -21.12 10.83
N THR A 129 5.98 -20.42 9.88
CA THR A 129 6.23 -19.00 9.68
C THR A 129 5.60 -18.12 10.75
N SER A 130 4.65 -18.63 11.54
CA SER A 130 4.06 -17.90 12.66
C SER A 130 5.02 -17.67 13.84
N PHE A 131 6.09 -18.47 13.95
CA PHE A 131 7.08 -18.34 15.03
C PHE A 131 7.95 -17.10 14.93
N TYR A 132 7.95 -16.44 13.78
CA TYR A 132 8.69 -15.19 13.60
C TYR A 132 7.85 -14.17 12.84
N SER A 133 8.02 -12.91 13.16
CA SER A 133 7.56 -11.81 12.31
C SER A 133 8.78 -11.14 11.73
N GLU A 134 8.79 -11.04 10.41
CA GLU A 134 9.80 -10.32 9.66
C GLU A 134 9.14 -9.13 8.96
N SER A 135 9.44 -7.92 9.44
CA SER A 135 9.18 -6.70 8.68
C SER A 135 10.42 -6.45 7.82
N LYS A 136 10.25 -6.48 6.50
CA LYS A 136 11.29 -6.11 5.53
C LYS A 136 11.13 -4.63 5.20
N GLY A 137 12.26 -3.90 5.18
CA GLY A 137 12.27 -2.46 4.95
C GLY A 137 11.51 -2.06 3.68
N MET A 138 10.62 -1.08 3.82
CA MET A 138 9.91 -0.46 2.70
C MET A 138 10.75 0.71 2.14
N TYR A 139 10.53 1.03 0.86
CA TYR A 139 11.20 2.13 0.17
C TYR A 139 10.94 3.46 0.88
N SER A 140 11.99 4.29 1.02
CA SER A 140 11.91 5.65 1.57
C SER A 140 12.05 6.72 0.50
N PHE A 141 11.51 7.89 0.81
CA PHE A 141 11.70 9.14 0.08
C PHE A 141 13.09 9.75 0.29
N GLN A 142 13.85 9.27 1.28
CA GLN A 142 15.16 9.80 1.65
C GLN A 142 16.34 8.93 1.18
N SER A 143 16.13 8.05 0.19
CA SER A 143 17.15 7.11 -0.31
C SER A 143 17.72 6.17 0.77
N THR A 144 16.98 6.01 1.88
CA THR A 144 17.25 5.11 3.01
C THR A 144 16.12 4.08 3.15
N PHE A 145 16.19 3.14 4.10
CA PHE A 145 15.02 2.29 4.41
C PHE A 145 14.09 3.04 5.40
N CYS A 146 12.77 3.05 5.15
CA CYS A 146 11.78 3.67 6.06
C CYS A 146 11.79 3.02 7.46
N HIS A 147 12.12 1.74 7.54
CA HIS A 147 12.43 1.07 8.78
C HIS A 147 13.55 0.06 8.55
N GLN A 148 14.46 -0.11 9.52
CA GLN A 148 15.46 -1.19 9.47
C GLN A 148 14.76 -2.55 9.55
N ARG A 149 15.25 -3.57 8.82
CA ARG A 149 14.72 -4.93 8.86
C ARG A 149 14.54 -5.37 10.32
N LYS A 150 13.30 -5.62 10.72
CA LYS A 150 12.96 -6.01 12.09
C LYS A 150 12.56 -7.47 12.07
N PHE A 151 13.37 -8.31 12.72
CA PHE A 151 13.10 -9.72 12.89
C PHE A 151 12.77 -9.97 14.37
N VAL A 152 11.54 -10.43 14.63
CA VAL A 152 11.06 -10.72 15.98
C VAL A 152 10.71 -12.20 16.05
N MET A 153 11.41 -12.93 16.93
CA MET A 153 11.05 -14.31 17.27
C MET A 153 9.99 -14.31 18.36
N HIS A 154 8.90 -15.04 18.14
CA HIS A 154 7.82 -15.21 19.10
C HIS A 154 8.14 -16.33 20.08
N TRP A 155 9.13 -16.11 20.94
CA TRP A 155 9.63 -17.11 21.89
C TRP A 155 8.53 -17.70 22.78
N LYS A 156 7.52 -16.91 23.18
CA LYS A 156 6.39 -17.41 23.99
C LYS A 156 5.60 -18.53 23.29
N VAL A 157 5.42 -18.43 21.97
CA VAL A 157 4.71 -19.43 21.16
C VAL A 157 5.56 -20.68 21.00
N ILE A 158 6.87 -20.51 20.79
CA ILE A 158 7.83 -21.62 20.71
C ILE A 158 7.90 -22.38 22.04
N PHE A 159 8.01 -21.66 23.16
CA PHE A 159 8.08 -22.27 24.49
C PHE A 159 6.79 -23.00 24.84
N GLY A 160 5.61 -22.41 24.63
CA GLY A 160 4.33 -23.08 24.86
C GLY A 160 4.21 -24.40 24.10
N LEU A 161 4.69 -24.43 22.84
CA LEU A 161 4.72 -25.65 22.03
C LEU A 161 5.63 -26.73 22.62
N VAL A 162 6.87 -26.38 22.99
CA VAL A 162 7.87 -27.35 23.46
C VAL A 162 7.56 -27.81 24.89
N SER A 163 6.97 -26.95 25.72
CA SER A 163 6.57 -27.29 27.09
C SER A 163 5.24 -28.05 27.16
N GLY A 164 4.46 -28.10 26.07
CA GLY A 164 3.16 -28.79 26.03
C GLY A 164 2.09 -28.16 26.93
N VAL A 165 2.16 -26.84 27.16
CA VAL A 165 1.21 -26.07 28.00
C VAL A 165 0.39 -25.14 27.12
#